data_AF-A0A7Y4X909-F1
#
_entry.id   AF-A0A7Y4X909-F1
#
_cell.length_a   1.000
_cell.length_b   1.000
_cell.length_c   1.000
_cell.angle_alpha   90.00
_cell.angle_beta   90.00
_cell.angle_gamma   90.00
#
_symmetry.space_group_name_H-M   'P 1'
#
loop_
_entity.id
_entity.type
_entity.pdbx_description
1 polymer ?
#
loop_
_entity_poly.entity_id
_entity_poly.type
_entity_poly.pdbx_seq_one_letter_code
_entity_poly.pdbx_strand_id
1 'polypeptide(L)'
;MKTRQREEIRRQLRAHGWEVCAVEDCAKTPAADAWYLVELWQIRSRWTPVGAELFISFVIDPAYDIQAKDRWRGVWLVTGSRQRPANQRNQDDEVGLVVSKGWRNRLPAFIAGVNQLRSSNNPEVTMDTQFDEFDEQFFHATDEQTA
;
A
#
# COMPACT_ATOMS: atom_id res chain seq x y z
N MET A 1 18.94 4.50 -9.84
CA MET A 1 18.32 3.16 -9.86
C MET A 1 18.20 2.65 -11.29
N LYS A 2 18.63 1.41 -11.53
CA LYS A 2 18.57 0.76 -12.85
C LYS A 2 17.25 0.00 -13.01
N THR A 3 16.75 -0.15 -14.25
CA THR A 3 15.54 -0.92 -14.59
C THR A 3 15.48 -2.28 -13.90
N ARG A 4 16.61 -3.00 -13.84
CA ARG A 4 16.74 -4.30 -13.16
C ARG A 4 16.40 -4.28 -11.67
N GLN A 5 16.68 -3.19 -10.95
CA GLN A 5 16.35 -3.09 -9.52
C GLN A 5 14.84 -2.97 -9.33
N ARG A 6 14.20 -2.17 -10.19
CA ARG A 6 12.75 -1.98 -10.21
C ARG A 6 12.00 -3.29 -10.50
N GLU A 7 12.44 -3.99 -11.54
CA GLU A 7 11.87 -5.29 -11.92
C GLU A 7 12.00 -6.33 -10.82
N GLU A 8 13.14 -6.35 -10.13
CA GLU A 8 13.38 -7.29 -9.04
C GLU A 8 12.50 -6.97 -7.81
N ILE A 9 12.34 -5.70 -7.43
CA ILE A 9 11.38 -5.32 -6.38
C ILE A 9 9.97 -5.76 -6.76
N ARG A 10 9.55 -5.48 -8.00
CA ARG A 10 8.23 -5.91 -8.51
C ARG A 10 8.06 -7.43 -8.50
N ARG A 11 9.11 -8.17 -8.87
CA ARG A 11 9.13 -9.64 -8.86
C ARG A 11 8.94 -10.17 -7.44
N GLN A 12 9.66 -9.62 -6.46
CA GLN A 12 9.54 -10.03 -5.06
C GLN A 12 8.16 -9.69 -4.49
N LEU A 13 7.64 -8.49 -4.74
CA LEU A 13 6.29 -8.11 -4.35
C LEU A 13 5.26 -9.14 -4.86
N ARG A 14 5.32 -9.47 -6.16
CA ARG A 14 4.44 -10.50 -6.76
C ARG A 14 4.61 -11.87 -6.12
N ALA A 15 5.84 -12.32 -5.89
CA ALA A 15 6.12 -13.61 -5.26
C ALA A 15 5.53 -13.71 -3.84
N HIS A 16 5.37 -12.58 -3.17
CA HIS A 16 4.77 -12.48 -1.83
C HIS A 16 3.28 -12.10 -1.85
N GLY A 17 2.60 -12.23 -3.00
CA GLY A 17 1.17 -12.02 -3.08
C GLY A 17 0.73 -10.56 -3.19
N TRP A 18 1.62 -9.64 -3.57
CA TRP A 18 1.25 -8.27 -3.91
C TRP A 18 1.07 -8.09 -5.42
N GLU A 19 0.09 -7.30 -5.81
CA GLU A 19 -0.11 -6.85 -7.17
C GLU A 19 0.14 -5.35 -7.26
N VAL A 20 0.88 -4.89 -8.28
CA VAL A 20 1.02 -3.47 -8.58
C VAL A 20 -0.18 -3.05 -9.42
N CYS A 21 -1.11 -2.32 -8.81
CA CYS A 21 -2.39 -1.92 -9.42
C CYS A 21 -2.27 -0.60 -10.18
N ALA A 22 -1.49 0.35 -9.66
CA ALA A 22 -1.26 1.63 -10.29
C ALA A 22 0.21 2.03 -10.18
N VAL A 23 0.69 2.76 -11.18
CA VAL A 23 2.03 3.36 -11.21
C VAL A 23 1.87 4.80 -11.64
N GLU A 24 2.31 5.72 -10.79
CA GLU A 24 2.29 7.14 -11.04
C GLU A 24 3.72 7.64 -11.28
N ASP A 25 3.94 8.24 -12.44
CA ASP A 25 5.21 8.87 -12.81
C ASP A 25 5.25 10.31 -12.26
N CYS A 26 5.62 10.42 -10.99
CA CYS A 26 5.70 11.70 -10.27
C CYS A 26 6.83 12.60 -10.81
N ALA A 27 7.73 12.06 -11.64
CA ALA A 27 8.74 12.86 -12.31
C ALA A 27 8.18 13.70 -13.46
N LYS A 28 7.09 13.26 -14.12
CA LYS A 28 6.46 13.97 -15.24
C LYS A 28 5.45 15.02 -14.81
N THR A 29 4.75 14.78 -13.70
CA THR A 29 3.74 15.69 -13.18
C THR A 29 4.03 15.97 -11.70
N PRO A 30 5.17 16.61 -11.38
CA PRO A 30 5.48 16.91 -9.99
C PRO A 30 4.45 17.91 -9.45
N ALA A 31 3.63 17.48 -8.50
CA ALA A 31 3.03 18.44 -7.58
C ALA A 31 4.17 19.22 -6.91
N ALA A 32 3.98 20.51 -6.65
CA ALA A 32 5.03 21.38 -6.10
C ALA A 32 5.73 20.77 -4.86
N ASP A 33 4.97 20.02 -4.06
CA ASP A 33 5.43 19.43 -2.79
C ASP A 33 5.98 18.00 -2.91
N ALA A 34 5.89 17.36 -4.08
CA ALA A 34 6.29 15.97 -4.32
C ALA A 34 7.59 15.83 -5.13
N TRP A 35 8.43 16.87 -5.16
CA TRP A 35 9.67 16.90 -5.95
C TRP A 35 10.66 15.78 -5.58
N TYR A 36 10.56 15.15 -4.41
CA TYR A 36 11.45 14.07 -4.00
C TYR A 36 11.03 12.70 -4.53
N LEU A 37 9.84 12.58 -5.11
CA LEU A 37 9.24 11.32 -5.56
C LEU A 37 9.47 11.15 -7.07
N VAL A 38 10.07 10.02 -7.47
CA VAL A 38 10.21 9.65 -8.89
C VAL A 38 8.99 8.91 -9.38
N GLU A 39 8.57 7.92 -8.61
CA GLU A 39 7.50 7.01 -8.98
C GLU A 39 6.80 6.57 -7.70
N LEU A 40 5.48 6.39 -7.79
CA LEU A 40 4.65 5.88 -6.72
C LEU A 40 3.88 4.68 -7.22
N TRP A 41 3.99 3.55 -6.54
CA TRP A 41 3.19 2.38 -6.82
C TRP A 41 2.09 2.25 -5.78
N GLN A 42 0.87 2.02 -6.24
CA GLN A 42 -0.18 1.47 -5.40
C GLN A 42 -0.14 -0.05 -5.57
N ILE A 43 0.02 -0.76 -4.46
CA ILE A 43 0.01 -2.21 -4.44
C ILE A 43 -1.18 -2.73 -3.64
N ARG A 44 -1.74 -3.85 -4.08
CA ARG A 44 -2.88 -4.51 -3.43
C ARG A 44 -2.53 -5.96 -3.12
N SER A 45 -2.90 -6.41 -1.93
CA SER A 45 -2.69 -7.79 -1.51
C SER A 45 -3.67 -8.73 -2.21
N ARG A 46 -3.13 -9.80 -2.80
CA ARG A 46 -3.87 -10.95 -3.33
C ARG A 46 -3.98 -12.10 -2.33
N TRP A 47 -3.26 -12.02 -1.22
CA TRP A 47 -3.30 -13.00 -0.13
C TRP A 47 -3.93 -12.36 1.11
N THR A 48 -4.27 -13.18 2.10
CA THR A 48 -4.89 -12.71 3.34
C THR A 48 -4.01 -11.67 4.08
N PRO A 49 -4.60 -10.56 4.57
CA PRO A 49 -5.93 -10.03 4.22
C PRO A 49 -5.98 -9.57 2.75
N VAL A 50 -6.92 -10.14 1.98
CA VAL A 50 -7.10 -9.84 0.56
C VAL A 50 -7.63 -8.42 0.40
N GLY A 51 -7.11 -7.69 -0.58
CA GLY A 51 -7.55 -6.31 -0.85
C GLY A 51 -6.82 -5.24 -0.05
N ALA A 52 -5.98 -5.60 0.93
CA ALA A 52 -5.17 -4.62 1.65
C ALA A 52 -4.30 -3.80 0.68
N GLU A 53 -4.30 -2.48 0.82
CA GLU A 53 -3.58 -1.57 -0.07
C GLU A 53 -2.40 -0.92 0.65
N LEU A 54 -1.29 -0.77 -0.06
CA LEU A 54 -0.10 -0.06 0.38
C LEU A 54 0.45 0.79 -0.76
N PHE A 55 1.35 1.71 -0.42
CA PHE A 55 2.07 2.55 -1.35
C PHE A 55 3.57 2.24 -1.28
N ILE A 56 4.20 2.08 -2.44
CA ILE A 56 5.66 1.97 -2.57
C ILE A 56 6.20 3.22 -3.26
N SER A 57 7.07 3.95 -2.57
CA SER A 57 7.59 5.23 -3.02
C SER A 57 9.05 5.11 -3.44
N PHE A 58 9.41 5.65 -4.60
CA PHE A 58 10.80 5.73 -5.06
C PHE A 58 11.32 7.14 -4.87
N VAL A 59 12.18 7.32 -3.86
CA VAL A 59 12.60 8.63 -3.36
C VAL A 59 13.99 8.98 -3.87
N ILE A 60 14.16 10.21 -4.36
CA ILE A 60 15.43 10.82 -4.77
C ILE A 60 16.19 11.32 -3.55
N ASP A 61 17.52 11.22 -3.59
CA ASP A 61 18.40 11.91 -2.65
C ASP A 61 18.18 13.44 -2.75
N PRO A 62 17.87 14.14 -1.64
CA PRO A 62 17.74 15.59 -1.64
C PRO A 62 18.95 16.36 -2.20
N ALA A 63 20.14 15.77 -2.14
CA ALA A 63 21.37 16.36 -2.70
C ALA A 63 21.55 16.09 -4.21
N TYR A 64 20.69 15.26 -4.81
CA TYR A 64 20.74 14.97 -6.24
C TYR A 64 20.14 16.11 -7.06
N ASP A 65 20.72 16.38 -8.22
CA ASP A 65 20.20 17.37 -9.16
C ASP A 65 18.80 16.98 -9.66
N ILE A 66 17.78 17.69 -9.15
CA ILE A 66 16.37 17.47 -9.49
C ILE A 66 16.06 17.83 -10.95
N GLN A 67 16.90 18.64 -11.60
CA GLN A 67 16.78 19.03 -13.01
C GLN A 67 17.44 18.02 -13.95
N ALA A 68 18.13 17.00 -13.41
CA ALA A 68 18.77 15.98 -14.22
C ALA A 68 17.71 15.23 -15.07
N LYS A 69 18.02 15.07 -16.37
CA LYS A 69 17.15 14.34 -17.32
C LYS A 69 16.80 12.93 -16.86
N ASP A 70 17.70 12.30 -16.11
CA ASP A 70 17.54 10.95 -15.58
C ASP A 70 17.42 11.00 -14.05
N ARG A 71 16.21 11.33 -13.56
CA ARG A 71 15.89 11.40 -12.13
C ARG A 71 15.97 10.04 -11.44
N TRP A 72 15.83 8.95 -12.20
CA TRP A 72 15.96 7.59 -11.67
C TRP A 72 17.33 7.34 -11.06
N ARG A 73 18.41 7.94 -11.59
CA ARG A 73 19.76 7.81 -11.02
C ARG A 73 19.86 8.35 -9.60
N GLY A 74 19.08 9.37 -9.26
CA GLY A 74 19.06 9.95 -7.93
C GLY A 74 18.26 9.17 -6.90
N VAL A 75 17.52 8.11 -7.29
CA VAL A 75 16.79 7.27 -6.34
C VAL A 75 17.76 6.56 -5.40
N TRP A 76 17.66 6.89 -4.11
CA TRP A 76 18.50 6.37 -3.03
C TRP A 76 17.72 5.53 -2.02
N LEU A 77 16.40 5.67 -1.98
CA LEU A 77 15.52 5.03 -1.01
C LEU A 77 14.25 4.56 -1.70
N VAL A 78 13.81 3.35 -1.38
CA VAL A 78 12.46 2.85 -1.66
C VAL A 78 11.76 2.68 -0.33
N THR A 79 10.55 3.18 -0.21
CA THR A 79 9.77 3.01 1.03
C THR A 79 8.43 2.36 0.77
N GLY A 80 7.88 1.72 1.79
CA GLY A 80 6.54 1.16 1.80
C GLY A 80 5.74 1.74 2.96
N SER A 81 4.51 2.19 2.69
CA SER A 81 3.63 2.81 3.69
C SER A 81 2.17 2.44 3.44
N ARG A 82 1.33 2.54 4.48
CA ARG A 82 -0.14 2.40 4.34
C ARG A 82 -0.79 3.62 3.73
N GLN A 83 -0.23 4.79 4.03
CA GLN A 83 -0.75 6.06 3.56
C GLN A 83 0.02 6.50 2.33
N ARG A 84 -0.71 7.10 1.39
CA ARG A 84 -0.09 7.82 0.29
C ARG A 84 0.80 8.93 0.87
N PRO A 85 2.06 9.09 0.42
CA PRO A 85 2.93 10.12 0.95
C PRO A 85 2.32 11.49 0.68
N ALA A 86 1.83 12.15 1.73
CA ALA A 86 1.33 13.52 1.66
C ALA A 86 2.50 14.52 1.72
N ASN A 87 3.53 14.21 2.52
CA ASN A 87 4.73 15.00 2.74
C ASN A 87 5.92 14.05 2.99
N GLN A 88 7.15 14.57 2.92
CA GLN A 88 8.41 13.82 3.12
C GLN A 88 8.56 13.16 4.51
N ARG A 89 7.61 13.37 5.46
CA ARG A 89 7.80 13.15 6.90
C ARG A 89 6.90 12.12 7.57
N ASN A 90 6.10 11.34 6.87
CA ASN A 90 5.27 10.33 7.55
C ASN A 90 6.11 9.10 7.96
N GLN A 91 6.73 9.18 9.15
CA GLN A 91 7.71 8.21 9.65
C GLN A 91 7.13 7.07 10.50
N ASP A 92 5.91 7.22 11.04
CA ASP A 92 5.44 6.33 12.11
C ASP A 92 5.03 4.93 11.61
N ASP A 93 4.95 4.69 10.30
CA ASP A 93 4.43 3.45 9.71
C ASP A 93 5.08 3.12 8.35
N GLU A 94 6.38 3.40 8.23
CA GLU A 94 7.13 3.26 6.99
C GLU A 94 8.24 2.21 7.08
N VAL A 95 8.38 1.39 6.05
CA VAL A 95 9.49 0.44 5.90
C VAL A 95 10.39 0.88 4.75
N GLY A 96 11.70 0.92 4.98
CA GLY A 96 12.66 1.48 4.02
C GLY A 96 13.65 0.47 3.45
N LEU A 97 14.02 0.67 2.19
CA LEU A 97 15.08 -0.02 1.48
C LEU A 97 16.03 1.00 0.86
N VAL A 98 17.22 1.15 1.44
CA VAL A 98 18.28 1.96 0.86
C VAL A 98 18.82 1.28 -0.41
N VAL A 99 18.87 2.02 -1.52
CA VAL A 99 19.24 1.55 -2.87
C VAL A 99 20.74 1.76 -3.14
N SER A 100 21.58 1.37 -2.18
CA SER A 100 23.05 1.44 -2.31
C SER A 100 23.68 0.08 -2.65
N LYS A 101 25.02 -0.01 -2.61
CA LYS A 101 25.74 -1.28 -2.79
C LYS A 101 25.21 -2.32 -1.79
N GLY A 102 24.87 -3.50 -2.28
CA GLY A 102 24.34 -4.59 -1.44
C GLY A 102 22.82 -4.53 -1.17
N TRP A 103 22.06 -3.65 -1.83
CA TRP A 103 20.60 -3.55 -1.65
C TRP A 103 19.86 -4.90 -1.75
N ARG A 104 20.33 -5.83 -2.60
CA ARG A 104 19.73 -7.17 -2.73
C ARG A 104 19.71 -7.96 -1.44
N ASN A 105 20.72 -7.79 -0.58
CA ASN A 105 20.79 -8.47 0.72
C ASN A 105 19.77 -7.89 1.71
N ARG A 106 19.33 -6.65 1.50
CA ARG A 106 18.31 -5.96 2.33
C ARG A 106 16.89 -6.10 1.78
N LEU A 107 16.74 -6.51 0.52
CA LEU A 107 15.45 -6.68 -0.12
C LEU A 107 14.53 -7.66 0.63
N PRO A 108 14.99 -8.83 1.13
CA PRO A 108 14.12 -9.72 1.90
C PRO A 108 13.55 -9.05 3.16
N ALA A 109 14.37 -8.27 3.89
CA ALA A 109 13.93 -7.55 5.08
C ALA A 109 12.90 -6.47 4.74
N PHE A 110 13.10 -5.75 3.64
CA PHE A 110 12.12 -4.79 3.13
C PHE A 110 10.78 -5.45 2.79
N ILE A 111 10.80 -6.58 2.06
CA ILE A 111 9.59 -7.32 1.71
C ILE A 111 8.89 -7.87 2.95
N ALA A 112 9.64 -8.35 3.95
CA ALA A 112 9.10 -8.76 5.24
C ALA A 112 8.39 -7.59 5.95
N GLY A 113 9.00 -6.40 5.95
CA GLY A 113 8.37 -5.18 6.48
C GLY A 113 7.09 -4.81 5.74
N VAL A 114 7.09 -4.84 4.41
CA VAL A 114 5.88 -4.59 3.60
C VAL A 114 4.78 -5.61 3.93
N ASN A 115 5.14 -6.87 4.13
CA ASN A 115 4.20 -7.91 4.53
C ASN A 115 3.66 -7.69 5.96
N GLN A 116 4.47 -7.19 6.90
CA GLN A 116 3.99 -6.82 8.23
C GLN A 116 2.96 -5.68 8.14
N LEU A 117 3.19 -4.71 7.25
CA LEU A 117 2.22 -3.61 7.04
C LEU A 117 0.84 -4.13 6.61
N ARG A 118 0.80 -5.23 5.86
CA ARG A 118 -0.44 -5.92 5.46
C ARG A 118 -1.28 -6.37 6.64
N SER A 119 -0.64 -6.95 7.67
CA SER A 119 -1.32 -7.64 8.76
C SER A 119 -1.83 -6.70 9.85
N SER A 120 -1.17 -5.57 10.10
CA SER A 120 -1.67 -4.59 11.09
C SER A 120 -2.81 -3.73 10.57
N ASN A 121 -3.29 -3.97 9.35
CA ASN A 121 -4.45 -3.30 8.74
C ASN A 121 -5.77 -4.01 9.10
N ASN A 122 -5.89 -4.51 10.33
CA ASN A 122 -7.18 -4.89 10.88
C ASN A 122 -7.73 -3.63 11.57
N PRO A 123 -8.44 -2.72 10.86
CA PRO A 123 -9.45 -1.98 11.58
C PRO A 123 -10.33 -3.06 12.23
N GLU A 124 -10.67 -2.90 13.50
CA GLU A 124 -11.73 -3.71 14.08
C GLU A 124 -12.80 -3.91 13.02
N VAL A 125 -13.15 -5.17 12.76
CA VAL A 125 -14.42 -5.48 12.15
C VAL A 125 -15.43 -4.80 13.06
N THR A 126 -15.80 -3.56 12.77
CA THR A 126 -17.02 -2.96 13.24
C THR A 126 -18.07 -3.87 12.63
N MET A 127 -18.41 -4.91 13.38
CA MET A 127 -19.62 -5.66 13.18
C MET A 127 -20.75 -4.66 13.39
N ASP A 128 -21.02 -3.82 12.38
CA ASP A 128 -22.39 -3.47 12.04
C ASP A 128 -23.02 -4.74 11.47
N THR A 129 -23.10 -5.76 12.33
CA THR A 129 -24.16 -6.74 12.22
C THR A 129 -25.37 -6.00 12.73
N GLN A 130 -25.95 -5.15 11.87
CA GLN A 130 -27.40 -5.04 11.84
C GLN A 130 -27.87 -6.47 11.59
N PHE A 131 -28.08 -7.19 12.69
CA PHE A 131 -29.04 -8.27 12.70
C PHE A 131 -30.32 -7.64 12.20
N ASP A 132 -30.71 -8.02 10.99
CA ASP A 132 -32.09 -7.94 10.55
C ASP A 132 -32.95 -8.38 11.72
N GLU A 133 -33.69 -7.41 12.25
CA GLU A 133 -34.79 -7.62 13.17
C GLU A 133 -35.76 -8.55 12.44
N PHE A 134 -35.59 -9.84 12.68
CA PHE A 134 -36.44 -10.88 12.17
C PHE A 134 -37.87 -10.55 12.61
N ASP A 135 -38.74 -10.38 11.61
CA ASP A 135 -40.19 -10.42 11.71
C ASP A 135 -40.61 -11.67 12.52
N GLU A 136 -40.78 -11.50 13.83
CA GLU A 136 -41.56 -12.41 14.63
C GLU A 136 -42.92 -11.76 14.94
N GLN A 137 -43.96 -12.39 14.39
CA GLN A 137 -45.38 -12.37 14.79
C GLN A 137 -46.38 -11.74 13.80
N PHE A 138 -46.26 -12.10 12.53
CA PHE A 138 -47.44 -12.51 11.75
C PHE A 138 -47.82 -13.94 12.19
N PHE A 139 -48.76 -14.10 13.13
CA PHE A 139 -49.73 -15.21 13.18
C PHE A 139 -50.65 -15.06 14.40
N HIS A 140 -51.83 -14.46 14.20
CA HIS A 140 -53.03 -14.81 14.96
C HIS A 140 -54.25 -14.73 14.03
N ALA A 141 -54.58 -15.89 13.47
CA ALA A 141 -55.89 -16.32 12.96
C ALA A 141 -56.09 -17.68 13.66
N THR A 142 -57.22 -18.13 14.22
CA THR A 142 -58.65 -17.83 14.31
C THR A 142 -59.07 -18.17 15.78
N ASP A 143 -60.25 -17.93 16.35
CA ASP A 143 -61.58 -18.45 15.98
C ASP A 143 -62.67 -17.90 16.94
N GLU A 144 -63.88 -17.88 16.39
CA GLU A 144 -65.21 -18.11 16.99
C GLU A 144 -65.46 -17.90 18.49
N GLN A 145 -66.45 -17.04 18.79
CA GLN A 145 -67.43 -17.37 19.83
C GLN A 145 -68.83 -16.79 19.54
N THR A 146 -69.74 -17.71 19.24
CA THR A 146 -71.20 -17.61 19.32
C THR A 146 -71.68 -17.25 20.74
N ALA A 147 -72.59 -16.28 20.84
CA ALA A 147 -73.86 -16.34 21.59
C ALA A 147 -74.73 -15.13 21.26
#